data_AF-A0A248JZP5-F1
#
_entry.id   AF-A0A248JZP5-F1
#
_cell.length_a   1.000
_cell.length_b   1.000
_cell.length_c   1.000
_cell.angle_alpha   90.00
_cell.angle_beta   90.00
_cell.angle_gamma   90.00
#
_symmetry.space_group_name_H-M   'P 1'
#
loop_
_entity.id
_entity.type
_entity.pdbx_description
1 polymer ?
#
loop_
_entity_poly.entity_id
_entity_poly.type
_entity_poly.pdbx_seq_one_letter_code
_entity_poly.pdbx_strand_id
1 'polypeptide(L)'
;MQQVLGATVQPLTFNLKAANPGREADVDALFERTLLPDFRKAMAPVIDGYAQAYAARFTEAELSAILAFYDSPAGAKMLKEMPGVQQRGRARAQAVLPQALGPVLGNFVTACKGKGLVVPQG
;
A
#
# COMPACT_ATOMS: atom_id res chain seq x y z
N MET A 1 5.78 -5.53 6.95
CA MET A 1 5.52 -6.63 7.91
C MET A 1 5.09 -6.17 9.30
N GLN A 2 5.75 -5.20 9.94
CA GLN A 2 5.32 -4.67 11.25
C GLN A 2 3.86 -4.18 11.26
N GLN A 3 3.42 -3.46 10.22
CA GLN A 3 2.01 -3.05 10.10
C GLN A 3 1.03 -4.21 9.96
N VAL A 4 1.41 -5.29 9.24
CA VAL A 4 0.56 -6.47 9.05
C VAL A 4 0.43 -7.25 10.35
N LEU A 5 1.57 -7.51 11.02
CA LEU A 5 1.57 -8.14 12.34
C LEU A 5 0.78 -7.31 13.36
N GLY A 6 0.98 -5.99 13.40
CA GLY A 6 0.22 -5.09 14.25
C GLY A 6 -1.28 -5.16 13.97
N ALA A 7 -1.70 -5.03 12.71
CA ALA A 7 -3.11 -5.04 12.36
C ALA A 7 -3.81 -6.37 12.68
N THR A 8 -3.12 -7.52 12.55
CA THR A 8 -3.73 -8.84 12.73
C THR A 8 -3.60 -9.36 14.17
N VAL A 9 -2.47 -9.12 14.85
CA VAL A 9 -2.16 -9.73 16.15
C VAL A 9 -2.44 -8.80 17.34
N GLN A 10 -2.38 -7.48 17.13
CA GLN A 10 -2.64 -6.51 18.20
C GLN A 10 -4.08 -6.55 18.73
N PRO A 11 -5.14 -6.70 17.89
CA PRO A 11 -6.49 -6.88 18.41
C PRO A 11 -6.65 -8.15 19.24
N LEU A 12 -6.03 -9.26 18.82
CA LEU A 12 -6.06 -10.53 19.53
C LEU A 12 -5.42 -10.41 20.92
N THR A 13 -4.18 -9.89 20.97
CA THR A 13 -3.45 -9.71 22.23
C THR A 13 -4.14 -8.72 23.17
N PHE A 14 -4.72 -7.63 22.64
CA PHE A 14 -5.54 -6.71 23.42
C PHE A 14 -6.76 -7.40 24.04
N ASN A 15 -7.53 -8.13 23.24
CA ASN A 15 -8.73 -8.84 23.72
C ASN A 15 -8.38 -9.92 24.74
N LEU A 16 -7.25 -10.62 24.56
CA LEU A 16 -6.77 -11.61 25.53
C LEU A 16 -6.40 -10.97 26.85
N LYS A 17 -5.74 -9.81 26.87
CA LYS A 17 -5.45 -9.09 28.11
C LYS A 17 -6.73 -8.61 28.80
N ALA A 18 -7.65 -8.00 28.05
CA ALA A 18 -8.92 -7.53 28.60
C ALA A 18 -9.76 -8.67 29.23
N ALA A 19 -9.71 -9.87 28.65
CA ALA A 19 -10.40 -11.06 29.16
C ALA A 19 -9.68 -11.73 30.35
N ASN A 20 -8.43 -11.36 30.64
CA ASN A 20 -7.61 -11.99 31.68
C ASN A 20 -6.96 -10.91 32.59
N PRO A 21 -7.74 -10.20 33.42
CA PRO A 21 -7.23 -9.14 34.28
C PRO A 21 -6.24 -9.71 35.32
N GLY A 22 -5.10 -9.02 35.50
CA GLY A 22 -4.03 -9.45 36.40
C GLY A 22 -3.09 -10.52 35.84
N ARG A 23 -3.30 -10.93 34.58
CA ARG A 23 -2.51 -11.94 33.84
C ARG A 23 -1.89 -11.36 32.57
N GLU A 24 -1.85 -10.04 32.41
CA GLU A 24 -1.44 -9.38 31.18
C GLU A 24 0.02 -9.72 30.79
N ALA A 25 0.88 -9.84 31.81
CA ALA A 25 2.27 -10.25 31.63
C ALA A 25 2.41 -11.68 31.07
N ASP A 26 1.50 -12.59 31.43
CA ASP A 26 1.50 -13.95 30.87
C ASP A 26 1.10 -13.95 29.40
N VAL A 27 0.13 -13.09 29.03
CA VAL A 27 -0.27 -12.90 27.63
C VAL A 27 0.88 -12.33 26.81
N ASP A 28 1.61 -11.34 27.35
CA ASP A 28 2.81 -10.80 26.71
C ASP A 28 3.91 -11.85 26.57
N ALA A 29 4.18 -12.63 27.62
CA ALA A 29 5.17 -13.69 27.58
C ALA A 29 4.82 -14.77 26.54
N LEU A 30 3.55 -15.15 26.42
CA LEU A 30 3.08 -16.09 25.40
C LEU A 30 3.20 -15.49 23.99
N PHE A 31 2.81 -14.23 23.81
CA PHE A 31 2.98 -13.55 22.53
C PHE A 31 4.43 -13.59 22.05
N GLU A 32 5.38 -13.21 22.91
CA GLU A 32 6.80 -13.17 22.58
C GLU A 32 7.39 -14.58 22.37
N ARG A 33 6.99 -15.56 23.18
CA ARG A 33 7.57 -16.92 23.15
C ARG A 33 6.97 -17.84 22.09
N THR A 34 5.73 -17.60 21.66
CA THR A 34 5.03 -18.51 20.72
C THR A 34 4.55 -17.77 19.48
N LEU A 35 3.63 -16.82 19.64
CA LEU A 35 2.89 -16.24 18.52
C LEU A 35 3.80 -15.47 17.56
N LEU A 36 4.73 -14.67 18.08
CA LEU A 36 5.64 -13.87 17.26
C LEU A 36 6.63 -14.75 16.46
N PRO A 37 7.34 -15.73 17.05
CA PRO A 37 8.15 -16.70 16.30
C PRO A 37 7.38 -17.47 15.24
N ASP A 38 6.20 -17.99 15.56
CA ASP A 38 5.40 -18.79 14.63
C ASP A 38 4.91 -17.95 13.46
N PHE A 39 4.48 -16.71 13.73
CA PHE A 39 4.11 -15.76 12.67
C PHE A 39 5.30 -15.44 11.76
N ARG A 40 6.48 -15.17 12.31
CA ARG A 40 7.69 -14.91 11.52
C ARG A 40 8.03 -16.09 10.61
N LYS A 41 7.96 -17.32 11.15
CA LYS A 41 8.19 -18.55 10.38
C LYS A 41 7.17 -18.71 9.26
N ALA A 42 5.88 -18.47 9.54
CA ALA A 42 4.82 -18.56 8.55
C ALA A 42 4.98 -17.52 7.41
N MET A 43 5.52 -16.34 7.72
CA MET A 43 5.72 -15.26 6.76
C MET A 43 7.07 -15.31 6.03
N ALA A 44 8.01 -16.16 6.45
CA ALA A 44 9.33 -16.27 5.84
C ALA A 44 9.28 -16.48 4.32
N PRO A 45 8.45 -17.39 3.76
CA PRO A 45 8.38 -17.59 2.31
C PRO A 45 7.96 -16.34 1.53
N VAL A 46 7.11 -15.49 2.14
CA VAL A 46 6.67 -14.23 1.54
C VAL A 46 7.84 -13.23 1.53
N ILE A 47 8.55 -13.10 2.66
CA ILE A 47 9.73 -12.21 2.78
C ILE A 47 10.83 -12.64 1.81
N ASP A 48 11.13 -13.94 1.74
CA ASP A 48 12.13 -14.50 0.84
C ASP A 48 11.75 -14.28 -0.62
N GLY A 49 10.47 -14.43 -0.98
CA GLY A 49 9.97 -14.14 -2.32
C GLY A 49 10.20 -12.69 -2.74
N TYR A 50 9.96 -11.73 -1.84
CA TYR A 50 10.30 -10.32 -2.11
C TYR A 50 11.80 -10.12 -2.26
N ALA A 51 12.62 -10.67 -1.36
CA ALA A 51 14.07 -10.54 -1.42
C ALA A 51 14.64 -11.07 -2.74
N GLN A 52 14.18 -12.24 -3.19
CA GLN A 52 14.54 -12.82 -4.49
C GLN A 52 14.12 -11.92 -5.66
N ALA A 53 12.91 -11.35 -5.62
CA ALA A 53 12.43 -10.47 -6.68
C ALA A 53 13.27 -9.20 -6.82
N TYR A 54 13.73 -8.63 -5.70
CA TYR A 54 14.67 -7.50 -5.68
C TYR A 54 16.06 -7.92 -6.17
N ALA A 55 16.62 -9.01 -5.64
CA ALA A 55 17.94 -9.50 -6.05
C ALA A 55 18.03 -9.85 -7.54
N ALA A 56 16.92 -10.29 -8.16
CA ALA A 56 16.85 -10.59 -9.58
C ALA A 56 16.82 -9.35 -10.50
N ARG A 57 16.61 -8.15 -9.95
CA ARG A 57 16.35 -6.92 -10.73
C ARG A 57 17.24 -5.74 -10.37
N PHE A 58 17.86 -5.78 -9.20
CA PHE A 58 18.67 -4.70 -8.67
C PHE A 58 20.02 -5.24 -8.24
N THR A 59 21.06 -4.46 -8.48
CA THR A 59 22.39 -4.66 -7.92
C THR A 59 22.41 -4.28 -6.45
N GLU A 60 23.41 -4.78 -5.71
CA GLU A 60 23.63 -4.40 -4.31
C GLU A 60 23.81 -2.88 -4.14
N ALA A 61 24.51 -2.23 -5.07
CA ALA A 61 24.71 -0.79 -5.05
C ALA A 61 23.39 -0.01 -5.21
N GLU A 62 22.50 -0.45 -6.10
CA GLU A 62 21.17 0.17 -6.27
C GLU A 62 20.29 -0.04 -5.04
N LEU A 63 20.28 -1.24 -4.46
CA LEU A 63 19.56 -1.51 -3.22
C LEU A 63 20.07 -0.66 -2.07
N SER A 64 21.39 -0.48 -1.96
CA SER A 64 22.02 0.38 -0.95
C SER A 64 21.62 1.84 -1.12
N ALA A 65 21.57 2.33 -2.37
CA ALA A 65 21.12 3.69 -2.67
C ALA A 65 19.63 3.90 -2.35
N ILE A 66 18.79 2.89 -2.63
CA ILE A 66 17.36 2.91 -2.28
C ILE A 66 17.17 2.99 -0.76
N LEU A 67 17.94 2.21 0.01
CA LEU A 67 17.92 2.26 1.47
C LEU A 67 18.35 3.64 1.98
N ALA A 68 19.48 4.16 1.49
CA ALA A 68 19.97 5.49 1.87
C ALA A 68 18.95 6.60 1.57
N PHE A 69 18.23 6.50 0.45
CA PHE A 69 17.14 7.42 0.14
C PHE A 69 16.00 7.33 1.16
N TYR A 70 15.50 6.12 1.46
CA TYR A 70 14.39 5.95 2.40
C TYR A 70 14.75 6.33 3.84
N ASP A 71 16.02 6.20 4.23
CA ASP A 71 16.52 6.64 5.53
C ASP A 71 16.72 8.17 5.63
N SER A 72 16.76 8.87 4.50
CA SER A 72 16.86 10.33 4.50
C SER A 72 15.56 10.99 5.03
N PRO A 73 15.64 12.22 5.60
CA PRO A 73 14.44 12.94 6.03
C PRO A 73 13.40 13.14 4.91
N ALA A 74 13.86 13.31 3.67
CA ALA A 74 12.99 13.44 2.51
C ALA A 74 12.31 12.12 2.14
N GLY A 75 13.05 11.01 2.13
CA GLY A 75 12.51 9.68 1.84
C GLY A 75 11.50 9.21 2.90
N ALA A 76 11.82 9.41 4.17
CA ALA A 76 10.89 9.14 5.28
C ALA A 76 9.60 9.98 5.16
N LYS A 77 9.72 11.28 4.83
CA LYS A 77 8.56 12.14 4.57
C LYS A 77 7.77 11.66 3.35
N MET A 78 8.44 11.23 2.28
CA MET A 78 7.77 10.71 1.09
C MET A 78 6.91 9.50 1.44
N LEU A 79 7.46 8.51 2.17
CA LEU A 79 6.71 7.33 2.60
C LEU A 79 5.48 7.69 3.43
N LYS A 80 5.61 8.64 4.35
CA LYS A 80 4.51 9.11 5.20
C LYS A 80 3.42 9.83 4.40
N GLU A 81 3.79 10.71 3.48
CA GLU A 81 2.86 11.60 2.77
C GLU A 81 2.26 10.97 1.50
N MET A 82 2.91 9.96 0.92
CA MET A 82 2.51 9.37 -0.37
C MET A 82 1.04 8.91 -0.42
N PRO A 83 0.45 8.25 0.60
CA PRO A 83 -0.98 7.93 0.59
C PRO A 83 -1.86 9.17 0.49
N GLY A 84 -1.53 10.24 1.23
CA GLY A 84 -2.27 11.49 1.23
C GLY A 84 -2.16 12.26 -0.09
N VAL A 85 -0.97 12.27 -0.69
CA VAL A 85 -0.76 12.84 -2.03
C VAL A 85 -1.61 12.12 -3.07
N GLN A 86 -1.59 10.77 -3.07
CA GLN A 86 -2.39 9.98 -4.00
C GLN A 86 -3.90 10.17 -3.78
N GLN A 87 -4.36 10.24 -2.53
CA GLN A 87 -5.76 10.49 -2.21
C GLN A 87 -6.22 11.85 -2.74
N ARG A 88 -5.44 12.91 -2.53
CA ARG A 88 -5.74 14.25 -3.05
C ARG A 88 -5.78 14.27 -4.58
N GLY A 89 -4.83 13.60 -5.22
CA GLY A 89 -4.79 13.46 -6.68
C GLY A 89 -6.06 12.79 -7.22
N ARG A 90 -6.45 11.64 -6.65
CA ARG A 90 -7.69 10.94 -7.03
C ARG A 90 -8.93 11.80 -6.81
N ALA A 91 -9.05 12.46 -5.65
CA ALA A 91 -10.19 13.34 -5.36
C ALA A 91 -10.31 14.49 -6.37
N ARG A 92 -9.17 15.10 -6.74
CA ARG A 92 -9.15 16.16 -7.76
C ARG A 92 -9.55 15.63 -9.13
N ALA A 93 -9.03 14.47 -9.53
CA ALA A 93 -9.40 13.84 -10.79
C ALA A 93 -10.90 13.53 -10.85
N GLN A 94 -11.47 12.97 -9.78
CA GLN A 94 -12.90 12.67 -9.67
C GLN A 94 -13.77 13.93 -9.86
N ALA A 95 -13.33 15.06 -9.30
CA ALA A 95 -14.04 16.33 -9.42
C ALA A 95 -13.94 16.96 -10.83
N VAL A 96 -12.80 16.83 -11.50
CA VAL A 96 -12.56 17.48 -12.80
C VAL A 96 -13.02 16.65 -13.98
N LEU A 97 -12.92 15.31 -13.88
CA LEU A 97 -13.09 14.40 -15.01
C LEU A 97 -14.46 14.54 -15.73
N PRO A 98 -15.62 14.64 -15.04
CA PRO A 98 -16.91 14.80 -15.72
C PRO A 98 -16.98 16.09 -16.55
N GLN A 99 -16.41 17.19 -16.02
CA GLN A 99 -16.42 18.50 -16.68
C GLN A 99 -15.45 18.54 -17.86
N ALA A 100 -14.28 17.89 -17.73
CA ALA A 100 -13.28 17.83 -18.78
C ALA A 100 -13.65 16.87 -19.92
N LEU A 101 -14.37 15.77 -19.62
CA LEU A 101 -14.73 14.76 -20.63
C LEU A 101 -15.73 15.26 -21.66
N GLY A 102 -16.68 16.12 -21.28
CA GLY A 102 -17.71 16.62 -22.19
C GLY A 102 -17.13 17.25 -23.47
N PRO A 103 -16.26 18.28 -23.37
CA PRO A 103 -15.63 18.89 -24.53
C PRO A 103 -14.75 17.92 -25.35
N VAL A 104 -14.01 17.04 -24.66
CA VAL A 104 -13.13 16.05 -25.32
C VAL A 104 -13.96 15.08 -26.17
N LEU A 105 -15.04 14.53 -25.60
CA LEU A 105 -15.95 13.63 -26.30
C LEU A 105 -16.70 14.36 -27.42
N GLY A 106 -17.12 15.61 -27.20
CA GLY A 106 -17.78 16.42 -28.22
C GLY A 106 -16.91 16.69 -29.45
N ASN A 107 -15.62 17.00 -29.24
CA ASN A 107 -14.65 17.18 -30.31
C ASN A 107 -14.43 15.89 -31.09
N PHE A 108 -14.32 14.76 -30.39
CA PHE A 108 -14.18 13.44 -31.02
C PHE A 108 -15.40 13.07 -31.87
N VAL A 109 -16.61 13.26 -31.34
CA VAL A 109 -17.87 13.04 -32.08
C VAL A 109 -17.94 13.89 -33.34
N THR A 110 -17.54 15.16 -33.25
CA THR A 110 -17.49 16.08 -34.40
C THR A 110 -16.53 15.57 -35.47
N ALA A 111 -15.34 15.12 -35.07
CA ALA A 111 -14.34 14.56 -35.99
C ALA A 111 -14.84 13.29 -36.69
N CYS A 112 -15.54 12.40 -35.97
CA CYS A 112 -16.15 11.21 -36.56
C CYS A 112 -17.20 11.56 -37.62
N LYS A 113 -18.09 12.51 -37.33
CA LYS A 113 -19.09 13.00 -38.30
C LYS A 113 -18.43 13.60 -39.54
N GLY A 114 -17.36 14.38 -39.36
CA GLY A 114 -16.60 14.95 -40.49
C GLY A 114 -15.96 13.91 -41.41
N LYS A 115 -15.74 12.69 -40.93
CA LYS A 115 -15.27 11.53 -41.71
C LYS A 115 -16.40 10.65 -42.26
N GLY A 116 -17.66 11.05 -42.09
CA GLY A 116 -18.82 10.28 -42.52
C GLY A 116 -19.12 9.06 -41.65
N LEU A 117 -18.50 8.94 -40.47
CA LEU A 117 -18.77 7.84 -39.54
C LEU A 117 -20.10 8.09 -38.82
N VAL A 118 -20.92 7.03 -38.73
CA VAL A 118 -22.17 7.06 -37.96
C VAL A 118 -21.84 6.95 -36.47
N VAL A 119 -22.32 7.90 -35.67
CA VAL A 119 -22.19 7.89 -34.21
C VAL A 119 -23.48 7.31 -33.61
N PRO A 120 -23.44 6.15 -32.95
CA PRO A 120 -24.61 5.57 -32.29
C PRO A 120 -25.12 6.52 -31.20
N GLN A 121 -26.45 6.65 -31.10
CA GLN A 121 -27.06 7.22 -29.90
C GLN A 121 -27.10 6.10 -28.86
N GLY A 122 -26.44 6.32 -27.72
CA GLY A 122 -26.58 5.49 -26.53
C GLY A 122 -27.85 5.82 -25.77
#